data_AF-A0A2V9IWC0-F1
#
_entry.id   AF-A0A2V9IWC0-F1
#
_cell.length_a   1.000
_cell.length_b   1.000
_cell.length_c   1.000
_cell.angle_alpha   90.00
_cell.angle_beta   90.00
_cell.angle_gamma   90.00
#
_symmetry.space_group_name_H-M   'P 1'
#
loop_
_entity.id
_entity.type
_entity.pdbx_description
1 polymer ?
#
loop_
_entity_poly.entity_id
_entity_poly.type
_entity_poly.pdbx_seq_one_letter_code
_entity_poly.pdbx_strand_id
1 'polypeptide(L)'
;MATKAILSRRRFLKGATATAAAGYARRIFPSPNQTPAQRSAEPGPSPREKLSLFRYSEVKLTGGPLKEQFDRIHAAYLALDEDRLLKLYRLRAGLPAPGQDMGGWYDPGG
;
A
#
# COMPACT_ATOMS: atom_id res chain seq x y z
N MET A 1 3.53 58.27 -7.05
CA MET A 1 2.50 57.39 -6.46
C MET A 1 1.98 56.46 -7.56
N ALA A 2 2.25 55.16 -7.48
CA ALA A 2 1.92 54.19 -8.53
C ALA A 2 0.75 53.30 -8.10
N THR A 3 -0.35 53.33 -8.86
CA THR A 3 -1.58 52.60 -8.57
C THR A 3 -1.46 51.14 -9.03
N LYS A 4 -1.44 50.21 -8.08
CA LYS A 4 -1.32 48.76 -8.32
C LYS A 4 -2.63 48.21 -8.92
N ALA A 5 -2.61 47.79 -10.18
CA ALA A 5 -3.78 47.18 -10.82
C ALA A 5 -4.12 45.82 -10.16
N ILE A 6 -5.33 45.69 -9.62
CA ILE A 6 -5.80 44.47 -8.95
C ILE A 6 -6.35 43.50 -10.01
N LEU A 7 -5.69 42.34 -10.17
CA LEU A 7 -6.17 41.26 -11.03
C LEU A 7 -7.45 40.64 -10.43
N SER A 8 -8.57 40.78 -11.14
CA SER A 8 -9.87 40.22 -10.73
C SER A 8 -10.09 38.81 -11.27
N ARG A 9 -10.60 37.91 -10.43
CA ARG A 9 -10.95 36.49 -10.73
C ARG A 9 -11.74 36.32 -12.02
N ARG A 10 -12.57 37.31 -12.39
CA ARG A 10 -13.40 37.30 -13.61
C ARG A 10 -12.57 37.42 -14.90
N ARG A 11 -11.40 38.07 -14.83
CA ARG A 11 -10.48 38.25 -15.96
C ARG A 11 -9.65 36.99 -16.22
N PHE A 12 -9.41 36.18 -15.18
CA PHE A 12 -8.76 34.88 -15.27
C PHE A 12 -9.66 33.82 -15.92
N LEU A 13 -10.94 33.74 -15.53
CA LEU A 13 -11.89 32.76 -16.10
C LEU A 13 -12.16 32.98 -17.60
N LYS A 14 -12.06 34.23 -18.08
CA LYS A 14 -12.16 34.53 -19.52
C LYS A 14 -10.97 34.01 -20.35
N GLY A 15 -9.83 33.67 -19.73
CA GLY A 15 -8.63 33.19 -20.42
C GLY A 15 -8.53 31.67 -20.55
N ALA A 16 -9.40 30.89 -19.90
CA ALA A 16 -9.22 29.44 -19.77
C ALA A 16 -9.81 28.59 -20.91
N THR A 17 -10.38 29.18 -21.97
CA THR A 17 -11.07 28.44 -23.04
C THR A 17 -10.18 28.04 -24.23
N ALA A 18 -8.86 28.21 -24.17
CA ALA A 18 -7.97 28.02 -25.33
C ALA A 18 -7.08 26.74 -25.32
N THR A 19 -7.44 25.68 -24.58
CA THR A 19 -6.65 24.42 -24.56
C THR A 19 -7.44 23.14 -24.90
N ALA A 20 -8.57 23.25 -25.61
CA ALA A 20 -9.39 22.09 -25.99
C ALA A 20 -8.98 21.38 -27.30
N ALA A 21 -7.94 21.84 -28.01
CA ALA A 21 -7.59 21.29 -29.33
C ALA A 21 -6.48 20.22 -29.35
N ALA A 22 -5.85 19.88 -28.21
CA ALA A 22 -4.76 18.90 -28.16
C ALA A 22 -5.22 17.47 -27.80
N GLY A 23 -6.50 17.25 -27.47
CA GLY A 23 -7.01 15.95 -27.02
C GLY A 23 -7.32 14.95 -28.14
N TYR A 24 -7.55 15.41 -29.37
CA TYR A 24 -8.04 14.53 -30.45
C TYR A 24 -6.94 13.72 -31.15
N ALA A 25 -5.69 14.21 -31.15
CA ALA A 25 -4.58 13.52 -31.82
C ALA A 25 -4.14 12.22 -31.12
N ARG A 26 -4.54 12.00 -29.87
CA ARG A 26 -4.14 10.83 -29.06
C ARG A 26 -4.99 9.57 -29.32
N ARG A 27 -5.97 9.66 -30.22
CA ARG A 27 -6.96 8.59 -30.48
C ARG A 27 -6.62 7.69 -31.68
N ILE A 28 -5.61 8.05 -32.47
CA ILE A 28 -5.33 7.39 -33.76
C ILE A 28 -4.11 6.44 -33.69
N PHE A 29 -3.20 6.63 -32.74
CA PHE A 29 -2.00 5.79 -32.61
C PHE A 29 -1.84 5.24 -31.17
N PRO A 30 -2.17 3.96 -30.91
CA PRO A 30 -1.87 3.33 -29.63
C PRO A 30 -0.36 3.10 -29.50
N SER A 31 0.22 3.70 -28.46
CA SER A 31 1.64 3.53 -28.09
C SER A 31 1.85 2.10 -27.58
N PRO A 32 2.81 1.33 -28.14
CA PRO A 32 3.17 0.03 -27.60
C PRO A 32 3.95 0.24 -26.29
N ASN A 33 3.51 -0.46 -25.24
CA ASN A 33 4.21 -0.66 -23.95
C ASN A 33 4.26 0.56 -23.02
N GLN A 34 3.16 0.86 -22.34
CA GLN A 34 2.80 0.32 -21.01
C GLN A 34 3.74 0.83 -19.91
N THR A 35 3.22 1.85 -19.22
CA THR A 35 3.63 2.35 -17.92
C THR A 35 3.94 1.20 -16.96
N PRO A 36 5.12 1.19 -16.31
CA PRO A 36 5.37 0.24 -15.23
C PRO A 36 4.27 0.43 -14.19
N ALA A 37 3.78 -0.71 -13.70
CA ALA A 37 2.84 -0.83 -12.60
C ALA A 37 3.05 0.31 -11.60
N GLN A 38 1.98 1.06 -11.32
CA GLN A 38 1.93 1.97 -10.19
C GLN A 38 2.24 1.15 -8.95
N ARG A 39 3.52 1.09 -8.56
CA ARG A 39 3.89 0.81 -7.18
C ARG A 39 3.05 1.77 -6.38
N SER A 40 2.23 1.25 -5.47
CA SER A 40 1.56 2.05 -4.46
C SER A 40 2.64 2.96 -3.87
N ALA A 41 2.67 4.21 -4.31
CA ALA A 41 3.56 5.19 -3.74
C ALA A 41 3.03 5.33 -2.32
N GLU A 42 3.83 4.91 -1.34
CA GLU A 42 3.56 5.30 0.04
C GLU A 42 3.27 6.79 0.01
N PRO A 43 2.15 7.25 0.61
CA PRO A 43 1.84 8.66 0.65
C PRO A 43 3.05 9.35 1.26
N GLY A 44 3.77 10.13 0.45
CA GLY A 44 4.93 10.88 0.92
C GLY A 44 4.49 11.80 2.05
N PRO A 45 5.38 12.10 2.99
CA PRO A 45 5.04 12.89 4.17
C PRO A 45 4.37 14.19 3.75
N SER A 46 3.25 14.51 4.40
CA SER A 46 2.53 15.74 4.06
C SER A 46 3.42 16.95 4.35
N PRO A 47 3.23 18.11 3.69
CA PRO A 47 4.03 19.32 3.96
C PRO A 47 3.96 19.82 5.42
N ARG A 48 3.08 19.24 6.25
CA ARG A 48 2.93 19.55 7.68
C ARG A 48 3.59 18.51 8.59
N GLU A 49 4.02 17.38 8.05
CA GLU A 49 4.57 16.27 8.82
C GLU A 49 6.05 16.53 9.13
N LYS A 50 6.32 16.84 10.40
CA LYS A 50 7.66 17.20 10.88
C LYS A 50 8.44 16.02 11.47
N LEU A 51 7.77 14.91 11.73
CA LEU A 51 8.32 13.67 12.27
C LEU A 51 7.78 12.51 11.45
N SER A 52 8.63 11.54 11.15
CA SER A 52 8.27 10.31 10.44
C SER A 52 8.65 9.10 11.28
N LEU A 53 7.93 7.99 11.09
CA LEU A 53 8.28 6.71 11.70
C LEU A 53 9.56 6.16 11.06
N PHE A 54 10.37 5.45 11.86
CA PHE A 54 11.45 4.63 11.32
C PHE A 54 10.86 3.40 10.64
N ARG A 55 11.48 2.96 9.55
CA ARG A 55 11.16 1.65 8.97
C ARG A 55 11.61 0.55 9.93
N TYR A 56 10.92 -0.58 9.91
CA TYR A 56 11.33 -1.74 10.73
C TYR A 56 12.79 -2.16 10.50
N SER A 57 13.29 -2.07 9.28
CA SER A 57 14.69 -2.40 8.94
C SER A 57 15.72 -1.43 9.53
N GLU A 58 15.30 -0.23 9.94
CA GLU A 58 16.16 0.82 10.51
C GLU A 58 16.25 0.73 12.04
N VAL A 59 15.42 -0.11 12.66
CA VAL A 59 15.36 -0.30 14.11
C VAL A 59 15.81 -1.72 14.45
N LYS A 60 16.84 -1.83 15.30
CA LYS A 60 17.29 -3.12 15.83
C LYS A 60 17.03 -3.20 17.32
N LEU A 61 16.23 -4.19 17.72
CA LEU A 61 16.13 -4.55 19.14
C LEU A 61 17.47 -5.17 19.59
N THR A 62 18.06 -4.62 20.64
CA THR A 62 19.30 -5.11 21.27
C THR A 62 18.95 -6.07 22.41
N GLY A 63 19.74 -6.25 23.47
CA GLY A 63 19.33 -7.10 24.60
C GLY A 63 18.11 -6.57 25.39
N GLY A 64 17.68 -7.34 26.39
CA GLY A 64 16.63 -6.96 27.35
C GLY A 64 15.23 -7.49 27.02
N PRO A 65 14.21 -7.15 27.84
CA PRO A 65 12.90 -7.81 27.82
C PRO A 65 12.17 -7.73 26.48
N LEU A 66 12.30 -6.62 25.74
CA LEU A 66 11.64 -6.45 24.44
C LEU A 66 12.21 -7.40 23.38
N LYS A 67 13.53 -7.63 23.40
CA LYS A 67 14.18 -8.57 22.49
C LYS A 67 13.86 -10.00 22.84
N GLU A 68 13.84 -10.33 24.12
CA GLU A 68 13.43 -11.67 24.56
C GLU A 68 12.00 -11.98 24.14
N GLN A 69 11.08 -11.02 24.26
CA GLN A 69 9.72 -11.17 23.76
C GLN A 69 9.69 -11.31 22.23
N PHE A 70 10.43 -10.47 21.50
CA PHE A 70 10.55 -10.56 20.05
C PHE A 70 11.04 -11.94 19.62
N ASP A 71 12.12 -12.44 20.22
CA ASP A 71 12.71 -13.73 19.86
C ASP A 71 11.74 -14.89 20.13
N ARG A 72 11.03 -14.87 21.27
CA ARG A 72 10.00 -15.89 21.59
C ARG A 72 8.88 -15.89 20.57
N ILE A 73 8.34 -14.71 20.25
CA ILE A 73 7.23 -14.58 19.29
C ILE A 73 7.70 -15.00 17.90
N HIS A 74 8.85 -14.49 17.45
CA HIS A 74 9.42 -14.80 16.15
C HIS A 74 9.65 -16.31 15.98
N ALA A 75 10.23 -16.97 17.00
CA ALA A 75 10.40 -18.41 16.99
C ALA A 75 9.05 -19.16 16.93
N ALA A 76 8.06 -18.73 17.72
CA ALA A 76 6.74 -19.35 17.72
C ALA A 76 6.03 -19.26 16.36
N TYR A 77 6.08 -18.09 15.71
CA TYR A 77 5.48 -17.92 14.37
C TYR A 77 6.18 -18.76 13.31
N LEU A 78 7.51 -18.86 13.35
CA LEU A 78 8.27 -19.67 12.40
C LEU A 78 8.15 -21.19 12.64
N ALA A 79 7.70 -21.60 13.81
CA ALA A 79 7.44 -23.00 14.13
C ALA A 79 6.01 -23.46 13.78
N LEU A 80 5.17 -22.58 13.22
CA LEU A 80 3.82 -22.95 12.80
C LEU A 80 3.87 -23.99 11.67
N ASP A 81 3.03 -25.01 11.80
CA ASP A 81 2.87 -26.06 10.80
C ASP A 81 2.06 -25.55 9.60
N GLU A 82 2.70 -25.48 8.45
CA GLU A 82 2.09 -25.01 7.19
C GLU A 82 0.89 -25.86 6.77
N ASP A 83 0.92 -27.18 7.04
CA ASP A 83 -0.19 -28.06 6.66
C ASP A 83 -1.44 -27.74 7.46
N ARG A 84 -1.27 -27.45 8.75
CA ARG A 84 -2.36 -27.01 9.63
C ARG A 84 -2.92 -25.65 9.17
N LEU A 85 -2.05 -24.70 8.84
CA LEU A 85 -2.46 -23.37 8.37
C LEU A 85 -3.23 -23.42 7.04
N LEU A 86 -2.78 -24.26 6.11
CA LEU A 86 -3.34 -24.31 4.76
C LEU A 86 -4.51 -25.28 4.61
N LYS A 87 -4.80 -26.11 5.62
CA LYS A 87 -5.81 -27.16 5.57
C LYS A 87 -7.15 -26.68 5.03
N LEU A 88 -7.73 -25.62 5.60
CA LEU A 88 -9.07 -25.16 5.23
C LEU A 88 -9.12 -24.55 3.83
N TYR A 89 -8.03 -23.93 3.38
CA TYR A 89 -7.90 -23.44 2.00
C TYR A 89 -7.86 -24.61 1.01
N ARG A 90 -7.09 -25.66 1.31
CA ARG A 90 -6.99 -26.87 0.48
C ARG A 90 -8.33 -27.62 0.42
N LEU A 91 -9.03 -27.77 1.54
CA LEU A 91 -10.37 -28.36 1.58
C LEU A 91 -11.36 -27.63 0.67
N ARG A 92 -11.40 -26.29 0.73
CA ARG A 92 -12.29 -25.48 -0.12
C ARG A 92 -11.92 -25.52 -1.60
N ALA A 93 -10.64 -25.77 -1.90
CA ALA A 93 -10.15 -25.97 -3.26
C ALA A 93 -10.34 -27.42 -3.76
N GLY A 94 -10.87 -28.34 -2.94
CA GLY A 94 -10.99 -29.76 -3.29
C GLY A 94 -9.66 -30.50 -3.37
N LEU A 95 -8.61 -29.96 -2.74
CA LEU A 95 -7.27 -30.55 -2.69
C LEU A 95 -7.07 -31.40 -1.42
N PRO A 96 -6.11 -32.35 -1.41
CA PRO A 96 -5.70 -33.03 -0.19
C PRO A 96 -5.30 -32.02 0.88
N ALA A 97 -5.84 -32.17 2.09
CA ALA A 97 -5.66 -31.22 3.18
C ALA A 97 -5.07 -31.95 4.41
N PRO A 98 -3.77 -32.26 4.38
CA PRO A 98 -3.07 -32.83 5.54
C PRO A 98 -3.00 -31.82 6.69
N GLY A 99 -2.54 -32.28 7.86
CA GLY A 99 -2.41 -31.46 9.05
C GLY A 99 -3.57 -31.62 10.04
N GLN A 100 -3.28 -31.42 11.31
CA GLN A 100 -4.28 -31.39 12.37
C GLN A 100 -5.08 -30.07 12.32
N ASP A 101 -6.34 -30.13 12.74
CA ASP A 101 -7.15 -28.92 12.86
C ASP A 101 -6.51 -27.93 13.84
N MET A 102 -6.62 -26.63 13.54
CA MET A 102 -6.01 -25.58 14.37
C MET A 102 -6.85 -25.25 15.59
N GLY A 103 -8.13 -25.64 15.63
CA GLY A 103 -9.02 -25.38 16.74
C GLY A 103 -9.64 -23.98 16.70
N GLY A 104 -10.74 -23.81 17.45
CA GLY A 104 -11.41 -22.53 17.65
C GLY A 104 -11.86 -21.90 16.33
N TRP A 105 -11.59 -20.60 16.17
CA TRP A 105 -11.97 -19.81 14.99
C TRP A 105 -11.46 -20.35 13.64
N TYR A 106 -10.53 -21.30 13.64
CA TYR A 106 -9.98 -21.92 12.42
C TYR A 106 -10.69 -23.20 12.01
N ASP A 107 -11.57 -23.74 12.86
CA ASP A 107 -12.35 -24.93 12.54
C ASP A 107 -13.53 -24.58 11.64
N PRO A 108 -14.02 -25.52 10.81
CA PRO A 108 -15.12 -25.27 9.88
C PRO A 108 -16.42 -24.77 10.51
N GLY A 109 -16.58 -24.90 11.83
CA GLY A 109 -17.78 -24.52 12.59
C GLY A 109 -17.70 -23.20 13.37
N GLY A 110 -16.50 -22.61 13.50
CA GLY A 110 -16.26 -21.43 14.35
C GLY A 110 -16.02 -21.76 15.82
#